data_AF-A0A3A1X8Y3-F1
#
_entry.id   AF-A0A3A1X8Y3-F1
#
_cell.length_a   1.000
_cell.length_b   1.000
_cell.length_c   1.000
_cell.angle_alpha   90.00
_cell.angle_beta   90.00
_cell.angle_gamma   90.00
#
_symmetry.space_group_name_H-M   'P 1'
#
loop_
_entity.id
_entity.type
_entity.pdbx_description
1 polymer ?
#
loop_
_entity_poly.entity_id
_entity_poly.type
_entity_poly.pdbx_seq_one_letter_code
_entity_poly.pdbx_strand_id
1 'polypeptide(L)'
;VDGAWPSSGNVMVGRDVASAMGLKIGSRIAIAYRAGDNSSDSHKPAQKLEGKSQGNQADNQADKSSSKKLVEGRVSTDIMDTHGTTFRVCGILDTGDAEDSMLYATNADLRVLTGVKRGADVIAYSSSAPNVDAVVRSINDMTSMRVRAQQVTKVTAADTGIIAMLRSLFWIVSLVVLALMMVGVSTTISSIVQQRRNEIGLRKALGASAKSIGIEFTAESGLYGFIGGISGTAVGYGFARLLASMVFARDLSVNWWLVAFSIVFSVAASCVAALPPVLRASKIDPAIVLREE
;
A
#
# COMPACT_ATOMS: atom_id res chain seq x y z
N VAL A 1 23.65 -4.62 -3.92
CA VAL A 1 24.58 -3.55 -4.32
C VAL A 1 25.54 -4.16 -5.31
N ASP A 2 25.63 -3.58 -6.50
CA ASP A 2 26.66 -3.93 -7.47
C ASP A 2 27.78 -2.90 -7.37
N GLY A 3 29.01 -3.34 -7.06
CA GLY A 3 30.16 -2.47 -6.85
C GLY A 3 30.50 -2.24 -5.36
N ALA A 4 30.93 -1.03 -5.02
CA ALA A 4 31.43 -0.68 -3.69
C ALA A 4 30.59 0.41 -2.99
N TRP A 5 30.62 0.39 -1.65
CA TRP A 5 30.02 1.43 -0.81
C TRP A 5 30.68 2.81 -1.03
N PRO A 6 29.95 3.92 -0.84
CA PRO A 6 30.47 5.27 -1.05
C PRO A 6 31.68 5.55 -0.15
N SER A 7 32.67 6.22 -0.73
CA SER A 7 33.92 6.65 -0.08
C SER A 7 34.23 8.09 -0.49
N SER A 8 35.22 8.75 0.11
CA SER A 8 35.47 10.17 -0.20
C SER A 8 35.71 10.38 -1.71
N GLY A 9 34.91 11.25 -2.33
CA GLY A 9 34.94 11.53 -3.77
C GLY A 9 34.24 10.47 -4.65
N ASN A 10 33.69 9.42 -4.05
CA ASN A 10 32.99 8.33 -4.72
C ASN A 10 31.55 8.18 -4.18
N VAL A 11 30.56 8.22 -5.07
CA VAL A 11 29.15 8.13 -4.72
C VAL A 11 28.55 6.81 -5.16
N MET A 12 27.58 6.32 -4.39
CA MET A 12 26.74 5.19 -4.77
C MET A 12 25.37 5.73 -5.21
N VAL A 13 24.83 5.17 -6.28
CA VAL A 13 23.64 5.70 -6.96
C VAL A 13 22.58 4.60 -6.98
N GLY A 14 21.32 4.94 -6.71
CA GLY A 14 20.22 3.99 -6.88
C GLY A 14 19.97 3.62 -8.36
N ARG A 15 19.41 2.43 -8.60
CA ARG A 15 19.20 1.87 -9.95
C ARG A 15 18.38 2.78 -10.86
N ASP A 16 17.34 3.42 -10.35
CA ASP A 16 16.45 4.26 -11.16
C ASP A 16 17.19 5.54 -11.60
N VAL A 17 17.98 6.16 -10.72
CA VAL A 17 18.84 7.30 -11.07
C VAL A 17 19.92 6.89 -12.08
N ALA A 18 20.56 5.74 -11.88
CA ALA A 18 21.58 5.23 -12.79
C ALA A 18 21.02 4.95 -14.18
N SER A 19 19.82 4.38 -14.27
CA SER A 19 19.15 4.08 -15.54
C SER A 19 18.68 5.34 -16.26
N ALA A 20 18.08 6.30 -15.55
CA ALA A 20 17.61 7.56 -16.12
C ALA A 20 18.76 8.42 -16.69
N MET A 21 19.93 8.38 -16.05
CA MET A 21 21.12 9.11 -16.47
C MET A 21 22.11 8.29 -17.32
N GLY A 22 21.84 7.01 -17.58
CA GLY A 22 22.74 6.12 -18.32
C GLY A 22 24.09 5.87 -17.64
N LEU A 23 24.14 5.92 -16.31
CA LEU A 23 25.37 5.80 -15.53
C LEU A 23 25.78 4.32 -15.36
N LYS A 24 27.09 4.08 -15.40
CA LYS A 24 27.70 2.79 -15.08
C LYS A 24 28.67 2.94 -13.92
N ILE A 25 29.05 1.83 -13.30
CA ILE A 25 30.12 1.82 -12.30
C ILE A 25 31.39 2.36 -12.97
N GLY A 26 31.96 3.41 -12.38
CA GLY A 26 33.11 4.14 -12.92
C GLY A 26 32.78 5.43 -13.69
N SER A 27 31.51 5.70 -14.02
CA SER A 27 31.07 6.96 -14.63
C SER A 27 31.34 8.15 -13.70
N ARG A 28 31.55 9.33 -14.30
CA ARG A 28 31.65 10.60 -13.55
C ARG A 28 30.35 11.37 -13.66
N ILE A 29 29.85 11.86 -12.54
CA ILE A 29 28.64 12.68 -12.45
C ILE A 29 28.99 14.00 -11.77
N ALA A 30 28.53 15.10 -12.33
CA ALA A 30 28.57 16.40 -11.67
C ALA A 30 27.27 16.57 -10.89
N ILE A 31 27.38 16.76 -9.57
CA ILE A 31 26.23 16.98 -8.70
C ILE A 31 26.31 18.43 -8.24
N ALA A 32 25.26 19.19 -8.48
CA ALA A 32 25.10 20.55 -8.00
C ALA A 32 23.98 20.62 -6.96
N TYR A 33 24.20 21.38 -5.90
CA TYR A 33 23.17 21.62 -4.90
C TYR A 33 22.34 22.85 -5.29
N ARG A 34 21.03 22.67 -5.51
CA ARG A 34 20.10 23.77 -5.78
C ARG A 34 19.53 24.28 -4.46
N ALA A 35 20.05 25.39 -3.96
CA ALA A 35 19.60 26.00 -2.70
C ALA A 35 18.23 26.71 -2.80
N GLY A 36 17.70 26.90 -4.02
CA GLY A 36 16.54 27.77 -4.30
C GLY A 36 15.20 27.30 -3.77
N ASP A 37 15.00 26.01 -3.55
CA ASP A 37 13.66 25.49 -3.18
C ASP A 37 13.31 25.65 -1.70
N ASN A 38 14.22 26.21 -0.89
CA ASN A 38 13.98 26.40 0.56
C ASN A 38 14.18 27.86 1.02
N SER A 39 14.23 28.82 0.08
CA SER A 39 14.19 30.25 0.42
C SER A 39 12.73 30.70 0.51
N SER A 40 12.38 31.37 1.60
CA SER A 40 11.04 31.83 1.99
C SER A 40 10.36 32.85 1.03
N ASP A 41 10.91 33.08 -0.16
CA ASP A 41 10.37 34.00 -1.18
C ASP A 41 9.69 33.28 -2.37
N SER A 42 9.54 31.95 -2.34
CA SER A 42 8.82 31.19 -3.39
C SER A 42 7.31 31.46 -3.45
N HIS A 43 6.77 32.29 -2.54
CA HIS A 43 5.36 32.69 -2.48
C HIS A 43 5.13 34.20 -2.73
N LYS A 44 5.83 34.81 -3.68
CA LYS A 44 5.40 36.11 -4.23
C LYS A 44 5.04 35.97 -5.71
N PRO A 45 3.77 36.20 -6.10
CA PRO A 45 3.42 36.29 -7.51
C PRO A 45 4.08 37.53 -8.12
N ALA A 46 4.64 37.38 -9.32
CA ALA A 46 5.36 38.43 -10.02
C ALA A 46 4.48 39.65 -10.29
N GLN A 47 4.93 40.83 -9.83
CA GLN A 47 4.33 42.12 -10.18
C GLN A 47 4.64 42.47 -11.63
N LYS A 48 3.59 42.80 -12.38
CA LYS A 48 3.65 43.29 -13.77
C LYS A 48 4.12 44.75 -13.77
N LEU A 49 5.33 45.01 -14.24
CA LEU A 49 5.83 46.35 -14.52
C LEU A 49 5.51 46.70 -15.98
N GLU A 50 4.55 47.61 -16.17
CA GLU A 50 4.27 48.30 -17.43
C GLU A 50 5.37 49.34 -17.71
N GLY A 51 5.73 49.46 -18.98
CA GLY A 51 6.99 50.08 -19.39
C GLY A 51 7.01 51.59 -19.52
N LYS A 52 8.21 52.11 -19.83
CA LYS A 52 8.39 53.27 -20.70
C LYS A 52 9.82 53.31 -21.26
N SER A 53 9.92 53.25 -22.58
CA SER A 53 11.13 53.57 -23.34
C SER A 53 11.40 55.07 -23.33
N GLN A 54 12.66 55.47 -23.14
CA GLN A 54 13.24 56.64 -23.80
C GLN A 54 14.77 56.52 -23.78
N GLY A 55 15.39 56.70 -24.96
CA GLY A 55 16.81 56.51 -25.18
C GLY A 55 17.66 57.76 -24.93
N ASN A 56 18.97 57.56 -24.80
CA ASN A 56 20.01 58.30 -25.52
C ASN A 56 21.42 57.69 -25.33
N GLN A 57 22.32 58.09 -26.23
CA GLN A 57 23.61 57.52 -26.64
C GLN A 57 24.79 57.59 -25.66
N ALA A 58 25.76 56.67 -25.88
CA ALA A 58 27.23 56.73 -25.67
C ALA A 58 27.74 56.85 -24.21
N ASP A 59 28.81 56.19 -23.73
CA ASP A 59 30.06 55.73 -24.36
C ASP A 59 30.71 54.56 -23.57
N ASN A 60 31.51 53.75 -24.28
CA ASN A 60 32.60 52.85 -23.88
C ASN A 60 32.84 52.45 -22.40
N GLN A 61 32.71 51.15 -22.09
CA GLN A 61 33.79 50.38 -21.42
C GLN A 61 33.64 48.84 -21.55
N ALA A 62 34.58 48.25 -22.31
CA ALA A 62 35.10 46.88 -22.23
C ALA A 62 34.14 45.71 -21.92
N ASP A 63 33.65 45.09 -22.99
CA ASP A 63 33.00 43.78 -23.04
C ASP A 63 33.91 42.63 -22.55
N LYS A 64 33.50 41.98 -21.46
CA LYS A 64 33.59 40.51 -21.26
C LYS A 64 32.44 40.09 -20.35
N SER A 65 31.21 40.30 -20.80
CA SER A 65 30.02 39.70 -20.18
C SER A 65 29.40 38.71 -21.15
N SER A 66 29.46 37.45 -20.74
CA SER A 66 28.83 36.26 -21.31
C SER A 66 27.57 36.57 -22.12
N SER A 67 27.63 36.26 -23.41
CA SER A 67 26.51 36.29 -24.34
C SER A 67 25.34 35.47 -23.78
N LYS A 68 24.35 36.16 -23.20
CA LYS A 68 23.09 35.59 -22.75
C LYS A 68 22.29 35.19 -23.98
N LYS A 69 22.45 33.93 -24.41
CA LYS A 69 21.74 33.39 -25.58
C LYS A 69 20.26 33.24 -25.22
N LEU A 70 19.43 34.16 -25.70
CA LEU A 70 17.98 34.04 -25.61
C LEU A 70 17.50 32.91 -26.54
N VAL A 71 16.66 32.02 -26.02
CA VAL A 71 15.79 31.15 -26.80
C VAL A 71 14.37 31.43 -26.33
N GLU A 72 13.51 31.84 -27.26
CA GLU A 72 12.05 32.03 -27.08
C GLU A 72 11.58 32.96 -25.93
N GLY A 73 12.26 34.10 -25.72
CA GLY A 73 11.69 35.19 -24.91
C GLY A 73 11.42 34.87 -23.43
N ARG A 74 11.84 33.70 -22.95
CA ARG A 74 11.84 33.33 -21.53
C ARG A 74 13.27 33.44 -21.01
N VAL A 75 13.43 34.17 -19.92
CA VAL A 75 14.66 34.10 -19.13
C VAL A 75 14.65 32.71 -18.51
N SER A 76 15.31 31.76 -19.16
CA SER A 76 15.65 30.52 -18.49
C SER A 76 16.64 30.87 -17.40
N THR A 77 16.15 31.07 -16.18
CA THR A 77 16.96 30.99 -14.95
C THR A 77 17.44 29.57 -14.69
N ASP A 78 17.18 28.63 -15.60
CA ASP A 78 17.61 27.24 -15.57
C ASP A 78 18.97 27.05 -16.27
N ILE A 79 19.85 28.04 -16.16
CA ILE A 79 21.28 27.78 -16.28
C ILE A 79 21.68 27.27 -14.91
N MET A 80 21.74 25.95 -14.75
CA MET A 80 22.49 25.33 -13.66
C MET A 80 23.84 26.03 -13.58
N ASP A 81 24.09 26.76 -12.49
CA ASP A 81 25.44 27.23 -12.20
C ASP A 81 26.33 25.99 -12.12
N THR A 82 27.25 25.88 -13.06
CA THR A 82 28.10 24.70 -13.30
C THR A 82 29.18 24.51 -12.23
N HIS A 83 28.93 24.94 -10.99
CA HIS A 83 29.76 24.66 -9.81
C HIS A 83 29.43 23.30 -9.18
N GLY A 84 29.00 22.32 -9.99
CA GLY A 84 28.78 20.97 -9.53
C GLY A 84 30.10 20.28 -9.20
N THR A 85 30.24 19.72 -8.00
CA THR A 85 31.41 18.89 -7.68
C THR A 85 31.27 17.56 -8.41
N THR A 86 32.35 17.13 -9.06
CA THR A 86 32.37 15.88 -9.82
C THR A 86 32.68 14.71 -8.91
N PHE A 87 31.80 13.71 -8.90
CA PHE A 87 32.00 12.45 -8.20
C PHE A 87 32.14 11.29 -9.18
N ARG A 88 32.78 10.21 -8.74
CA ARG A 88 32.81 8.96 -9.47
C ARG A 88 31.79 7.98 -8.88
N VAL A 89 31.04 7.30 -9.74
CA VAL A 89 30.07 6.29 -9.31
C VAL A 89 30.82 5.01 -8.93
N CYS A 90 30.81 4.62 -7.65
CA CYS A 90 31.50 3.43 -7.16
C CYS A 90 30.60 2.20 -7.05
N GLY A 91 29.28 2.39 -7.00
CA GLY A 91 28.32 1.29 -6.90
C GLY A 91 26.92 1.71 -7.31
N ILE A 92 26.13 0.72 -7.72
CA ILE A 92 24.70 0.86 -8.00
C ILE A 92 23.93 0.07 -6.94
N LEU A 93 23.06 0.77 -6.21
CA LEU A 93 22.14 0.16 -5.27
C LEU A 93 20.88 -0.24 -6.04
N ASP A 94 20.50 -1.51 -5.93
CA ASP A 94 19.27 -2.05 -6.49
C ASP A 94 18.55 -2.76 -5.35
N THR A 95 17.42 -2.20 -4.97
CA THR A 95 16.58 -2.58 -3.83
C THR A 95 15.13 -2.78 -4.24
N GLY A 96 14.70 -2.13 -5.33
CA GLY A 96 13.35 -2.23 -5.87
C GLY A 96 12.31 -1.39 -5.12
N ASP A 97 12.73 -0.43 -4.30
CA ASP A 97 11.83 0.51 -3.61
C ASP A 97 12.41 1.95 -3.68
N ALA A 98 11.90 2.88 -2.85
CA ALA A 98 12.27 4.30 -2.89
C ALA A 98 13.78 4.57 -2.84
N GLU A 99 14.57 3.67 -2.26
CA GLU A 99 16.03 3.74 -2.17
C GLU A 99 16.73 3.73 -3.55
N ASP A 100 16.09 3.19 -4.59
CA ASP A 100 16.59 3.18 -5.98
C ASP A 100 16.58 4.57 -6.62
N SER A 101 15.83 5.51 -6.04
CA SER A 101 15.76 6.92 -6.47
C SER A 101 16.75 7.83 -5.74
N MET A 102 17.55 7.29 -4.82
CA MET A 102 18.43 8.08 -3.94
C MET A 102 19.90 8.07 -4.38
N LEU A 103 20.63 9.11 -3.97
CA LEU A 103 22.07 9.22 -4.07
C LEU A 103 22.70 9.08 -2.69
N TYR A 104 23.70 8.22 -2.58
CA TYR A 104 24.43 7.94 -1.35
C TYR A 104 25.84 8.49 -1.44
N ALA A 105 26.16 9.43 -0.56
CA ALA A 105 27.47 10.07 -0.49
C ALA A 105 27.93 10.13 0.97
N THR A 106 29.24 10.31 1.17
CA THR A 106 29.78 10.47 2.52
C THR A 106 29.35 11.82 3.12
N ASN A 107 29.23 11.89 4.45
CA ASN A 107 28.87 13.15 5.13
C ASN A 107 29.91 14.27 4.88
N ALA A 108 31.18 13.90 4.67
CA ALA A 108 32.22 14.84 4.30
C ALA A 108 31.96 15.48 2.92
N ASP A 109 31.60 14.67 1.93
CA ASP A 109 31.32 15.12 0.57
C ASP A 109 30.00 15.91 0.49
N LEU A 110 28.97 15.50 1.23
CA LEU A 110 27.70 16.24 1.34
C LEU A 110 27.90 17.62 1.96
N ARG A 111 28.81 17.77 2.93
CA ARG A 111 29.14 19.06 3.53
C ARG A 111 29.82 20.00 2.53
N VAL A 112 30.71 19.47 1.69
CA VAL A 112 31.36 20.24 0.61
C VAL A 112 30.33 20.68 -0.43
N LEU A 113 29.40 19.79 -0.79
CA LEU A 113 28.31 20.06 -1.74
C LEU A 113 27.31 21.11 -1.26
N THR A 114 26.91 21.06 0.01
CA THR A 114 25.79 21.84 0.54
C THR A 114 26.22 23.10 1.29
N GLY A 115 27.49 23.20 1.69
CA GLY A 115 28.02 24.34 2.46
C GLY A 115 27.45 24.49 3.87
N VAL A 116 26.58 23.58 4.34
CA VAL A 116 25.90 23.65 5.64
C VAL A 116 26.11 22.34 6.42
N LYS A 117 26.36 22.43 7.73
CA LYS A 117 26.30 21.27 8.64
C LYS A 117 24.85 20.86 8.86
N ARG A 118 24.23 20.16 7.91
CA ARG A 118 22.90 19.55 8.11
C ARG A 118 23.05 18.12 8.64
N GLY A 119 22.10 17.70 9.47
CA GLY A 119 21.99 16.31 9.95
C GLY A 119 21.59 15.37 8.82
N ALA A 120 21.85 14.08 8.99
CA ALA A 120 21.45 13.04 8.04
C ALA A 120 19.95 12.73 8.21
N ASP A 121 19.19 12.71 7.11
CA ASP A 121 17.78 12.30 7.09
C ASP A 121 17.63 10.77 6.99
N VAL A 122 18.58 10.12 6.30
CA VAL A 122 18.64 8.66 6.12
C VAL A 122 20.06 8.17 6.40
N ILE A 123 20.20 7.15 7.25
CA ILE A 123 21.48 6.49 7.55
C ILE A 123 21.38 5.04 7.07
N ALA A 124 22.15 4.69 6.04
CA ALA A 124 22.23 3.33 5.53
C ALA A 124 23.49 2.64 6.09
N TYR A 125 23.34 1.43 6.61
CA TYR A 125 24.44 0.61 7.10
C TYR A 125 24.36 -0.79 6.48
N SER A 126 25.49 -1.30 5.98
CA SER A 126 25.62 -2.69 5.55
C SER A 126 26.22 -3.52 6.66
N SER A 127 25.47 -4.51 7.14
CA SER A 127 25.96 -5.52 8.08
C SER A 127 25.97 -6.88 7.41
N SER A 128 27.08 -7.61 7.50
CA SER A 128 27.15 -9.03 7.12
C SER A 128 26.71 -9.97 8.25
N ALA A 129 26.04 -9.45 9.29
CA ALA A 129 25.60 -10.25 10.41
C ALA A 129 24.54 -11.29 9.99
N PRO A 130 24.59 -12.55 10.47
CA PRO A 130 23.61 -13.59 10.13
C PRO A 130 22.17 -13.28 10.54
N ASN A 131 21.96 -12.31 11.45
CA ASN A 131 20.66 -12.01 12.04
C ASN A 131 20.43 -10.50 12.09
N VAL A 132 20.15 -9.91 10.93
CA VAL A 132 19.87 -8.48 10.77
C VAL A 132 18.57 -8.08 11.48
N ASP A 133 17.62 -9.01 11.65
CA ASP A 133 16.35 -8.79 12.34
C ASP A 133 16.53 -8.45 13.82
N ALA A 134 17.47 -9.10 14.51
CA ALA A 134 17.78 -8.82 15.91
C ALA A 134 18.34 -7.40 16.09
N VAL A 135 19.16 -6.95 15.14
CA VAL A 135 19.74 -5.59 15.15
C VAL A 135 18.65 -4.54 14.91
N VAL A 136 17.76 -4.77 13.94
CA VAL A 136 16.64 -3.86 13.64
C VAL A 136 15.71 -3.71 14.85
N ARG A 137 15.39 -4.80 15.55
CA ARG A 137 14.59 -4.75 16.79
C ARG A 137 15.28 -3.96 17.89
N SER A 138 16.57 -4.19 18.12
CA SER A 138 17.33 -3.47 19.15
C SER A 138 17.40 -1.96 18.91
N ILE A 139 17.46 -1.52 17.65
CA ILE A 139 17.49 -0.09 17.29
C ILE A 139 16.10 0.53 17.44
N ASN A 140 15.04 -0.18 17.06
CA ASN A 140 13.66 0.31 17.19
C ASN A 140 13.19 0.40 18.65
N ASP A 141 13.71 -0.46 19.55
CA ASP A 141 13.40 -0.40 20.98
C ASP A 141 14.10 0.80 21.67
N MET A 142 15.21 1.30 21.12
CA MET A 142 15.88 2.53 21.57
C MET A 142 15.10 3.77 21.10
N THR A 143 13.96 4.01 21.75
CA THR A 143 12.99 5.09 21.48
C THR A 143 13.60 6.51 21.58
N SER A 144 14.76 6.65 22.21
CA SER A 144 15.48 7.93 22.37
C SER A 144 16.06 8.50 21.08
N MET A 145 16.23 7.70 20.02
CA MET A 145 16.83 8.19 18.76
C MET A 145 15.83 8.77 17.75
N ARG A 146 14.50 8.61 17.91
CA ARG A 146 13.49 9.03 16.89
C ARG A 146 13.75 8.49 15.47
N VAL A 147 14.65 7.51 15.33
CA VAL A 147 15.00 6.83 14.08
C VAL A 147 14.23 5.51 14.02
N ARG A 148 13.66 5.18 12.86
CA ARG A 148 13.13 3.84 12.58
C ARG A 148 14.12 3.08 11.73
N ALA A 149 14.59 1.95 12.25
CA ALA A 149 15.36 1.00 11.48
C ALA A 149 14.40 0.12 10.67
N GLN A 150 14.60 0.07 9.36
CA GLN A 150 13.92 -0.84 8.45
C GLN A 150 14.96 -1.66 7.71
N GLN A 151 14.74 -2.96 7.60
CA GLN A 151 15.60 -3.81 6.79
C GLN A 151 15.29 -3.55 5.32
N VAL A 152 16.31 -3.17 4.55
CA VAL A 152 16.22 -3.07 3.10
C VAL A 152 16.58 -4.44 2.53
N THR A 153 15.58 -5.29 2.38
CA THR A 153 15.67 -6.48 1.52
C THR A 153 15.35 -6.07 0.09
N LYS A 154 15.94 -6.73 -0.91
CA LYS A 154 15.50 -6.57 -2.30
C LYS A 154 14.04 -7.00 -2.38
N VAL A 155 13.13 -6.04 -2.36
CA VAL A 155 11.72 -6.23 -2.67
C VAL A 155 11.63 -5.72 -4.09
N THR A 156 11.57 -6.61 -5.08
CA THR A 156 11.39 -6.19 -6.47
C THR A 156 10.20 -5.23 -6.52
N ALA A 157 10.35 -4.01 -7.02
CA ALA A 157 9.24 -3.04 -7.14
C ALA A 157 7.99 -3.65 -7.81
N ALA A 158 8.23 -4.62 -8.70
CA ALA A 158 7.21 -5.43 -9.33
C ALA A 158 6.36 -6.22 -8.31
N ASP A 159 6.96 -6.74 -7.24
CA ASP A 159 6.27 -7.55 -6.24
C ASP A 159 5.26 -6.71 -5.44
N THR A 160 5.57 -5.48 -5.05
CA THR A 160 4.61 -4.64 -4.28
C THR A 160 3.38 -4.28 -5.11
N GLY A 161 3.57 -3.91 -6.38
CA GLY A 161 2.46 -3.61 -7.29
C GLY A 161 1.61 -4.85 -7.62
N ILE A 162 2.27 -5.98 -7.91
CA ILE A 162 1.59 -7.25 -8.23
C ILE A 162 0.84 -7.79 -7.01
N ILE A 163 1.45 -7.77 -5.82
CA ILE A 163 0.81 -8.20 -4.57
C ILE A 163 -0.41 -7.33 -4.26
N ALA A 164 -0.30 -6.01 -4.42
CA ALA A 164 -1.43 -5.10 -4.22
C ALA A 164 -2.58 -5.37 -5.21
N MET A 165 -2.26 -5.60 -6.48
CA MET A 165 -3.23 -5.94 -7.52
C MET A 165 -3.91 -7.28 -7.22
N LEU A 166 -3.15 -8.33 -6.91
CA LEU A 166 -3.69 -9.64 -6.53
C LEU A 166 -4.57 -9.55 -5.27
N ARG A 167 -4.14 -8.80 -4.26
CA ARG A 167 -4.93 -8.56 -3.05
C ARG A 167 -6.26 -7.89 -3.37
N SER A 168 -6.25 -6.88 -4.25
CA SER A 168 -7.48 -6.21 -4.68
C SER A 168 -8.43 -7.16 -5.43
N LEU A 169 -7.88 -8.02 -6.29
CA LEU A 169 -8.64 -9.02 -7.03
C LEU A 169 -9.31 -10.01 -6.08
N PHE A 170 -8.56 -10.55 -5.11
CA PHE A 170 -9.12 -11.48 -4.11
C PHE A 170 -10.21 -10.82 -3.25
N TRP A 171 -10.06 -9.55 -2.89
CA TRP A 171 -11.11 -8.81 -2.19
C TRP A 171 -12.41 -8.74 -2.99
N ILE A 172 -12.31 -8.40 -4.29
CA ILE A 172 -13.48 -8.31 -5.18
C ILE A 172 -14.12 -9.69 -5.35
N VAL A 173 -13.32 -10.72 -5.65
CA VAL A 173 -13.83 -12.09 -5.82
C VAL A 173 -14.49 -12.59 -4.54
N SER A 174 -13.88 -12.36 -3.38
CA SER A 174 -14.44 -12.73 -2.08
C SER A 174 -15.78 -12.03 -1.81
N LEU A 175 -15.89 -10.74 -2.13
CA LEU A 175 -17.13 -9.98 -2.00
C LEU A 175 -18.24 -10.54 -2.90
N VAL A 176 -17.92 -10.87 -4.15
CA VAL A 176 -18.88 -11.46 -5.11
C VAL A 176 -19.35 -12.83 -4.62
N VAL A 177 -18.43 -13.70 -4.21
CA VAL A 177 -18.76 -15.04 -3.67
C VAL A 177 -19.61 -14.92 -2.41
N LEU A 178 -19.30 -13.99 -1.51
CA LEU A 178 -20.10 -13.73 -0.32
C LEU A 178 -21.53 -13.32 -0.67
N ALA A 179 -21.71 -12.40 -1.63
CA ALA A 179 -23.03 -11.98 -2.07
C ALA A 179 -23.84 -13.14 -2.69
N LEU A 180 -23.20 -13.96 -3.55
CA LEU A 180 -23.83 -15.14 -4.14
C LEU A 180 -24.25 -16.16 -3.07
N MET A 181 -23.40 -16.38 -2.07
CA MET A 181 -23.71 -17.27 -0.94
C MET A 181 -24.90 -16.74 -0.12
N MET A 182 -24.97 -15.42 0.14
CA MET A 182 -26.11 -14.83 0.85
C MET A 182 -27.43 -15.04 0.07
N VAL A 183 -27.41 -14.85 -1.25
CA VAL A 183 -28.58 -15.11 -2.10
C VAL A 183 -28.96 -16.59 -2.09
N GLY A 184 -27.98 -17.49 -2.15
CA GLY A 184 -28.19 -18.94 -2.04
C GLY A 184 -28.87 -19.33 -0.74
N VAL A 185 -28.32 -18.91 0.40
CA VAL A 185 -28.91 -19.16 1.73
C VAL A 185 -30.31 -18.57 1.83
N SER A 186 -30.51 -17.33 1.41
CA SER A 186 -31.82 -16.68 1.42
C SER A 186 -32.86 -17.45 0.59
N THR A 187 -32.45 -18.01 -0.55
CA THR A 187 -33.32 -18.81 -1.42
C THR A 187 -33.69 -20.13 -0.76
N THR A 188 -32.70 -20.82 -0.17
CA THR A 188 -32.94 -22.09 0.53
C THR A 188 -33.88 -21.90 1.73
N ILE A 189 -33.66 -20.89 2.57
CA ILE A 189 -34.54 -20.59 3.71
C ILE A 189 -35.95 -20.20 3.23
N SER A 190 -36.06 -19.43 2.13
CA SER A 190 -37.36 -19.12 1.53
C SER A 190 -38.12 -20.38 1.09
N SER A 191 -37.40 -21.37 0.54
CA SER A 191 -38.00 -22.65 0.13
C SER A 191 -38.50 -23.44 1.34
N ILE A 192 -37.69 -23.55 2.39
CA ILE A 192 -38.05 -24.25 3.64
C ILE A 192 -39.29 -23.61 4.29
N VAL A 193 -39.34 -22.28 4.35
CA VAL A 193 -40.49 -21.53 4.89
C VAL A 193 -41.77 -21.83 4.09
N GLN A 194 -41.68 -21.91 2.77
CA GLN A 194 -42.83 -22.22 1.92
C GLN A 194 -43.33 -23.65 2.12
N GLN A 195 -42.43 -24.62 2.24
CA GLN A 195 -42.80 -26.01 2.52
C GLN A 195 -43.48 -26.18 3.89
N ARG A 196 -43.06 -25.38 4.88
CA ARG A 196 -43.61 -25.43 6.26
C ARG A 196 -44.69 -24.39 6.53
N ARG A 197 -45.24 -23.76 5.48
CA ARG A 197 -46.21 -22.65 5.61
C ARG A 197 -47.47 -23.05 6.39
N ASN A 198 -48.00 -24.25 6.17
CA ASN A 198 -49.21 -24.74 6.84
C ASN A 198 -48.95 -25.01 8.33
N GLU A 199 -47.80 -25.58 8.68
CA GLU A 199 -47.37 -25.76 10.08
C GLU A 199 -47.24 -24.43 10.82
N ILE A 200 -46.63 -23.43 10.16
CA ILE A 200 -46.44 -22.08 10.71
C ILE A 200 -47.79 -21.40 10.92
N GLY A 201 -48.72 -21.54 9.96
CA GLY A 201 -50.09 -21.03 10.06
C GLY A 201 -50.84 -21.62 11.26
N LEU A 202 -50.76 -22.95 11.45
CA LEU A 202 -51.38 -23.63 12.58
C LEU A 202 -50.79 -23.20 13.93
N ARG A 203 -49.44 -23.14 14.05
CA ARG A 203 -48.78 -22.66 15.28
C ARG A 203 -49.19 -21.23 15.62
N LYS A 204 -49.31 -20.36 14.61
CA LYS A 204 -49.71 -18.97 14.78
C LYS A 204 -51.19 -18.84 15.16
N ALA A 205 -52.07 -19.69 14.63
CA ALA A 205 -53.47 -19.77 15.03
C ALA A 205 -53.65 -20.24 16.49
N LEU A 206 -52.74 -21.09 16.98
CA LEU A 206 -52.68 -21.52 18.38
C LEU A 206 -52.03 -20.49 19.33
N GLY A 207 -51.63 -19.32 18.82
CA GLY A 207 -51.10 -18.22 19.62
C GLY A 207 -49.57 -18.13 19.69
N ALA A 208 -48.82 -18.87 18.86
CA ALA A 208 -47.36 -18.72 18.82
C ALA A 208 -46.95 -17.32 18.35
N SER A 209 -45.98 -16.72 19.05
CA SER A 209 -45.48 -15.39 18.68
C SER A 209 -44.65 -15.43 17.40
N ALA A 210 -44.82 -14.41 16.55
CA ALA A 210 -44.04 -14.26 15.31
C ALA A 210 -42.51 -14.16 15.55
N LYS A 211 -42.10 -13.72 16.75
CA LYS A 211 -40.71 -13.67 17.20
C LYS A 211 -40.13 -15.05 17.49
N SER A 212 -40.91 -15.95 18.11
CA SER A 212 -40.47 -17.32 18.39
C SER A 212 -40.12 -18.07 17.11
N ILE A 213 -40.98 -17.93 16.09
CA ILE A 213 -40.77 -18.53 14.77
C ILE A 213 -39.51 -17.94 14.11
N GLY A 214 -39.32 -16.63 14.22
CA GLY A 214 -38.14 -15.97 13.66
C GLY A 214 -36.81 -16.39 14.30
N ILE A 215 -36.81 -16.59 15.62
CA ILE A 215 -35.63 -17.07 16.36
C ILE A 215 -35.31 -18.52 15.97
N GLU A 216 -36.31 -19.39 15.82
CA GLU A 216 -36.13 -20.79 15.39
C GLU A 216 -35.41 -20.86 14.04
N PHE A 217 -35.90 -20.15 13.02
CA PHE A 217 -35.26 -20.14 11.69
C PHE A 217 -33.89 -19.44 11.67
N THR A 218 -33.69 -18.40 12.47
CA THR A 218 -32.39 -17.73 12.57
C THR A 218 -31.36 -18.63 13.25
N ALA A 219 -31.77 -19.37 14.30
CA ALA A 219 -30.91 -20.35 14.98
C ALA A 219 -30.57 -21.52 14.05
N GLU A 220 -31.52 -22.01 13.26
CA GLU A 220 -31.30 -23.04 12.26
C GLU A 220 -30.31 -22.58 11.17
N SER A 221 -30.46 -21.35 10.69
CA SER A 221 -29.52 -20.72 9.75
C SER A 221 -28.12 -20.52 10.35
N GLY A 222 -28.05 -20.18 11.64
CA GLY A 222 -26.81 -20.08 12.39
C GLY A 222 -26.10 -21.43 12.52
N LEU A 223 -26.85 -22.52 12.73
CA LEU A 223 -26.30 -23.88 12.78
C LEU A 223 -25.73 -24.30 11.42
N TYR A 224 -26.43 -24.01 10.32
CA TYR A 224 -25.90 -24.24 8.97
C TYR A 224 -24.64 -23.40 8.70
N GLY A 225 -24.62 -22.13 9.13
CA GLY A 225 -23.42 -21.28 9.07
C GLY A 225 -22.26 -21.84 9.90
N PHE A 226 -22.54 -22.43 11.06
CA PHE A 226 -21.51 -23.03 11.92
C PHE A 226 -20.88 -24.27 11.28
N ILE A 227 -21.71 -25.18 10.77
CA ILE A 227 -21.25 -26.40 10.08
C ILE A 227 -20.49 -26.03 8.80
N GLY A 228 -21.02 -25.08 8.02
CA GLY A 228 -20.38 -24.54 6.83
C GLY A 228 -19.06 -23.84 7.15
N GLY A 229 -19.01 -23.06 8.23
CA GLY A 229 -17.81 -22.38 8.71
C GLY A 229 -16.70 -23.33 9.13
N ILE A 230 -17.03 -24.39 9.88
CA ILE A 230 -16.04 -25.42 10.28
C ILE A 230 -15.52 -26.17 9.05
N SER A 231 -16.42 -26.70 8.23
CA SER A 231 -16.04 -27.48 7.05
C SER A 231 -15.28 -26.63 6.02
N GLY A 232 -15.74 -25.42 5.74
CA GLY A 232 -15.07 -24.47 4.85
C GLY A 232 -13.70 -24.05 5.36
N THR A 233 -13.57 -23.76 6.67
CA THR A 233 -12.26 -23.42 7.25
C THR A 233 -11.29 -24.60 7.22
N ALA A 234 -11.76 -25.82 7.50
CA ALA A 234 -10.94 -27.03 7.44
C ALA A 234 -10.42 -27.29 6.01
N VAL A 235 -11.30 -27.21 5.00
CA VAL A 235 -10.92 -27.39 3.59
C VAL A 235 -10.00 -26.26 3.13
N GLY A 236 -10.32 -25.00 3.44
CA GLY A 236 -9.52 -23.85 3.07
C GLY A 236 -8.12 -23.89 3.67
N TYR A 237 -8.00 -24.26 4.95
CA TYR A 237 -6.69 -24.44 5.59
C TYR A 237 -5.91 -25.61 4.98
N GLY A 238 -6.59 -26.72 4.66
CA GLY A 238 -5.99 -27.86 3.97
C GLY A 238 -5.37 -27.47 2.63
N PHE A 239 -6.12 -26.73 1.80
CA PHE A 239 -5.62 -26.21 0.53
C PHE A 239 -4.47 -25.21 0.71
N ALA A 240 -4.60 -24.28 1.68
CA ALA A 240 -3.54 -23.32 1.97
C ALA A 240 -2.23 -24.02 2.35
N ARG A 241 -2.31 -25.06 3.20
CA ARG A 241 -1.15 -25.85 3.60
C ARG A 241 -0.52 -26.60 2.43
N LEU A 242 -1.33 -27.19 1.56
CA LEU A 242 -0.87 -27.93 0.38
C LEU A 242 -0.17 -27.01 -0.63
N LEU A 243 -0.73 -25.82 -0.88
CA LEU A 243 -0.12 -24.82 -1.76
C LEU A 243 1.16 -24.25 -1.15
N ALA A 244 1.19 -23.98 0.15
CA ALA A 244 2.38 -23.47 0.81
C ALA A 244 3.54 -24.46 0.80
N SER A 245 3.26 -25.75 1.00
CA SER A 245 4.30 -26.78 0.95
C SER A 245 4.82 -27.00 -0.47
N MET A 246 3.95 -27.02 -1.48
CA MET A 246 4.36 -27.21 -2.88
C MET A 246 5.11 -26.00 -3.46
N VAL A 247 4.66 -24.78 -3.18
CA VAL A 247 5.17 -23.57 -3.84
C VAL A 247 6.30 -22.91 -3.05
N PHE A 248 6.15 -22.84 -1.73
CA PHE A 248 7.04 -22.04 -0.87
C PHE A 248 7.95 -22.88 0.04
N ALA A 249 7.81 -24.22 0.03
CA ALA A 249 8.55 -25.15 0.90
C ALA A 249 8.59 -24.71 2.38
N ARG A 250 7.51 -24.04 2.84
CA ARG A 250 7.40 -23.45 4.18
C ARG A 250 6.19 -24.01 4.89
N ASP A 251 6.34 -24.33 6.17
CA ASP A 251 5.23 -24.72 7.02
C ASP A 251 4.35 -23.52 7.42
N LEU A 252 3.05 -23.64 7.17
CA LEU A 252 2.03 -22.71 7.65
C LEU A 252 1.65 -23.05 9.09
N SER A 253 1.83 -22.10 10.00
CA SER A 253 1.35 -22.19 11.37
C SER A 253 -0.14 -21.86 11.45
N VAL A 254 -0.94 -22.71 12.11
CA VAL A 254 -2.36 -22.46 12.35
C VAL A 254 -2.49 -21.30 13.33
N ASN A 255 -3.11 -20.20 12.90
CA ASN A 255 -3.52 -19.16 13.82
C ASN A 255 -4.96 -19.41 14.28
N TRP A 256 -5.13 -19.80 15.54
CA TRP A 256 -6.43 -20.14 16.10
C TRP A 256 -7.41 -18.94 16.11
N TRP A 257 -6.90 -17.71 16.18
CA TRP A 257 -7.74 -16.52 16.11
C TRP A 257 -8.40 -16.33 14.74
N LEU A 258 -7.68 -16.64 13.65
CA LEU A 258 -8.24 -16.59 12.31
C LEU A 258 -9.32 -17.66 12.09
N VAL A 259 -9.12 -18.86 12.66
CA VAL A 259 -10.12 -19.94 12.62
C VAL A 259 -11.39 -19.52 13.36
N ALA A 260 -11.24 -19.01 14.59
CA ALA A 260 -12.38 -18.54 15.38
C ALA A 260 -13.13 -17.39 14.68
N PHE A 261 -12.39 -16.43 14.13
CA PHE A 261 -12.99 -15.32 13.39
C PHE A 261 -13.76 -15.78 12.15
N SER A 262 -13.20 -16.72 11.37
CA SER A 262 -13.85 -17.30 10.20
C SER A 262 -15.19 -17.96 10.54
N ILE A 263 -15.22 -18.77 11.61
CA ILE A 263 -16.45 -19.45 12.04
C ILE A 263 -17.51 -18.44 12.50
N VAL A 264 -17.12 -17.48 13.35
CA VAL A 264 -18.04 -16.44 13.82
C VAL A 264 -18.58 -15.60 12.66
N PHE A 265 -17.70 -15.24 11.71
CA PHE A 265 -18.09 -14.49 10.52
C PHE A 265 -19.05 -15.29 9.63
N SER A 266 -18.82 -16.59 9.47
CA SER A 266 -19.71 -17.47 8.69
C SER A 266 -21.11 -17.58 9.30
N VAL A 267 -21.20 -17.75 10.62
CA VAL A 267 -22.48 -17.75 11.36
C VAL A 267 -23.17 -16.39 11.25
N ALA A 268 -22.43 -15.29 11.40
CA ALA A 268 -23.01 -13.95 11.26
C ALA A 268 -23.54 -13.72 9.84
N ALA A 269 -22.78 -14.10 8.82
CA ALA A 269 -23.18 -13.96 7.42
C ALA A 269 -24.43 -14.81 7.09
N SER A 270 -24.52 -16.04 7.60
CA SER A 270 -25.70 -16.90 7.37
C SER A 270 -26.95 -16.34 8.07
N CYS A 271 -26.81 -15.85 9.30
CA CYS A 271 -27.91 -15.19 10.02
C CYS A 271 -28.40 -13.95 9.28
N VAL A 272 -27.48 -13.08 8.81
CA VAL A 272 -27.84 -11.86 8.06
C VAL A 272 -28.53 -12.23 6.74
N ALA A 273 -28.05 -13.26 6.04
CA ALA A 273 -28.67 -13.75 4.81
C ALA A 273 -30.08 -14.31 5.02
N ALA A 274 -30.37 -14.86 6.20
CA ALA A 274 -31.67 -15.41 6.55
C ALA A 274 -32.69 -14.36 7.03
N LEU A 275 -32.26 -13.16 7.40
CA LEU A 275 -33.17 -12.11 7.90
C LEU A 275 -34.32 -11.78 6.91
N PRO A 276 -34.08 -11.56 5.60
CA PRO A 276 -35.15 -11.23 4.65
C PRO A 276 -36.26 -12.29 4.56
N PRO A 277 -36.00 -13.60 4.36
CA PRO A 277 -37.05 -14.60 4.30
C PRO A 277 -37.72 -14.85 5.65
N VAL A 278 -36.98 -14.76 6.76
CA VAL A 278 -37.55 -14.93 8.11
C VAL A 278 -38.58 -13.85 8.42
N LEU A 279 -38.29 -12.59 8.10
CA LEU A 279 -39.23 -11.49 8.27
C LEU A 279 -40.49 -11.66 7.42
N ARG A 280 -40.37 -12.26 6.23
CA ARG A 280 -41.53 -12.61 5.39
C ARG A 280 -42.35 -13.75 6.03
N ALA A 281 -41.70 -14.78 6.58
CA ALA A 281 -42.36 -15.89 7.26
C ALA A 281 -43.22 -15.42 8.46
N SER A 282 -42.66 -14.53 9.28
CA SER A 282 -43.35 -13.98 10.45
C SER A 282 -44.64 -13.19 10.10
N LYS A 283 -44.74 -12.67 8.88
CA LYS A 283 -45.90 -11.89 8.39
C LYS A 283 -47.00 -12.73 7.74
N ILE A 284 -46.84 -14.05 7.63
CA ILE A 284 -47.86 -14.93 7.05
C ILE A 284 -49.15 -14.86 7.88
N ASP A 285 -50.29 -14.62 7.23
CA ASP A 285 -51.61 -14.56 7.85
C ASP A 285 -52.22 -15.97 7.95
N PRO A 286 -52.51 -16.48 9.17
CA PRO A 286 -53.09 -17.81 9.35
C PRO A 286 -54.46 -17.98 8.68
N ALA A 287 -55.26 -16.91 8.55
CA ALA A 287 -56.59 -17.00 7.94
C ALA A 287 -56.53 -17.28 6.42
N ILE A 288 -55.47 -16.82 5.75
CA ILE A 288 -55.26 -17.06 4.32
C ILE A 288 -54.76 -18.50 4.10
N VAL A 289 -53.82 -18.95 4.93
CA VAL A 289 -53.20 -20.29 4.80
C VAL A 289 -54.23 -21.41 4.98
N LEU A 290 -55.16 -21.27 5.93
CA LEU A 290 -56.20 -22.29 6.20
C LEU A 290 -57.39 -22.23 5.22
N ARG A 291 -57.47 -21.20 4.38
CA ARG A 291 -58.52 -21.05 3.35
C ARG A 291 -58.04 -21.52 1.97
N GLU A 292 -56.73 -21.65 1.78
CA GLU A 292 -56.12 -22.18 0.54
C GLU A 292 -56.18 -23.72 0.47
N GLU A 293 -56.63 -24.42 1.53
CA GLU A 293 -57.06 -25.82 1.55
C GLU A 293 -58.59 -25.94 1.53
#